data_AF-A0A227J9I0-F1
#
_entry.id   AF-A0A227J9I0-F1
#
_cell.length_a   1.000
_cell.length_b   1.000
_cell.length_c   1.000
_cell.angle_alpha   90.00
_cell.angle_beta   90.00
_cell.angle_gamma   90.00
#
_symmetry.space_group_name_H-M   'P 1'
#
loop_
_entity.id
_entity.type
_entity.pdbx_description
1 polymer ?
#
loop_
_entity_poly.entity_id
_entity_poly.type
_entity_poly.pdbx_seq_one_letter_code
_entity_poly.pdbx_strand_id
1 'polypeptide(L)'
;MSEQLTQEQIDTINRYNEEQRLKYCVKEIVANRKVWILKDEHGCVMLNTEDDDCVPVWPNEEFAKQWATGDWEECEPEAISLNKWH
;
A
#
# COMPACT_ATOMS: atom_id res chain seq x y z
N MET A 1 -8.79 -6.98 13.56
CA MET A 1 -10.01 -6.83 12.75
C MET A 1 -9.61 -6.03 11.53
N SER A 2 -9.88 -6.51 10.33
CA SER A 2 -9.64 -5.75 9.09
C SER A 2 -10.73 -4.69 8.98
N GLU A 3 -10.57 -3.58 9.69
CA GLU A 3 -11.51 -2.47 9.60
C GLU A 3 -11.19 -1.68 8.33
N GLN A 4 -12.14 -1.70 7.39
CA GLN A 4 -12.08 -0.86 6.19
C GLN A 4 -12.01 0.61 6.62
N LEU A 5 -11.09 1.36 6.04
CA LEU A 5 -10.93 2.78 6.37
C LEU A 5 -12.11 3.59 5.83
N THR A 6 -12.63 4.52 6.64
CA THR A 6 -13.60 5.49 6.16
C THR A 6 -12.90 6.55 5.32
N GLN A 7 -13.66 7.23 4.43
CA GLN A 7 -13.11 8.31 3.62
C GLN A 7 -12.49 9.43 4.47
N GLU A 8 -13.09 9.76 5.61
CA GLU A 8 -12.55 10.77 6.55
C GLU A 8 -11.21 10.36 7.16
N GLN A 9 -11.04 9.07 7.49
CA GLN A 9 -9.77 8.53 7.97
C GLN A 9 -8.71 8.60 6.88
N ILE A 10 -9.06 8.21 5.66
CA ILE A 10 -8.15 8.27 4.51
C ILE A 10 -7.71 9.72 4.26
N ASP A 11 -8.64 10.67 4.21
CA ASP A 11 -8.33 12.09 3.99
C ASP A 11 -7.44 12.65 5.10
N THR A 12 -7.66 12.22 6.35
CA THR A 12 -6.82 12.61 7.49
C THR A 12 -5.40 12.08 7.35
N ILE A 13 -5.25 10.78 7.01
CA ILE A 13 -3.94 10.15 6.81
C ILE A 13 -3.22 10.73 5.58
N ASN A 14 -3.97 11.09 4.54
CA ASN A 14 -3.44 11.79 3.37
C ASN A 14 -3.00 13.23 3.69
N ARG A 15 -3.34 13.80 4.84
CA ARG A 15 -2.80 15.11 5.29
C ARG A 15 -1.59 14.99 6.21
N TYR A 16 -1.23 13.78 6.63
CA TYR A 16 -0.04 13.55 7.43
C TYR A 16 1.24 13.90 6.67
N ASN A 17 2.23 14.36 7.42
CA ASN A 17 3.59 14.50 6.92
C ASN A 17 4.24 13.12 6.73
N GLU A 18 5.44 13.11 6.14
CA GLU A 18 6.18 11.89 5.79
C GLU A 18 6.43 10.99 7.02
N GLU A 19 6.86 11.56 8.14
CA GLU A 19 7.14 10.80 9.37
C GLU A 19 5.87 10.16 9.95
N GLN A 20 4.77 10.91 9.98
CA GLN A 20 3.47 10.43 10.45
C GLN A 20 2.94 9.30 9.56
N ARG A 21 3.04 9.45 8.24
CA ARG A 21 2.65 8.41 7.28
C ARG A 21 3.51 7.15 7.43
N LEU A 22 4.82 7.29 7.58
CA LEU A 22 5.71 6.15 7.80
C LEU A 22 5.36 5.40 9.10
N LYS A 23 5.18 6.13 10.21
CA LYS A 23 4.79 5.53 11.50
C LYS A 23 3.44 4.81 11.41
N TYR A 24 2.45 5.43 10.77
CA TYR A 24 1.16 4.80 10.53
C TYR A 24 1.30 3.53 9.68
N CYS A 25 2.06 3.61 8.59
CA CYS A 25 2.27 2.51 7.67
C CYS A 25 2.86 1.29 8.39
N VAL A 26 3.98 1.48 9.11
CA VAL A 26 4.64 0.41 9.86
C VAL A 26 3.71 -0.15 10.95
N LYS A 27 2.99 0.71 11.68
CA LYS A 27 2.07 0.28 12.74
C LYS A 27 0.98 -0.64 12.20
N GLU A 28 0.33 -0.25 11.10
CA GLU A 28 -0.77 -1.03 10.52
C GLU A 28 -0.27 -2.32 9.86
N ILE A 29 0.88 -2.29 9.18
CA ILE A 29 1.49 -3.49 8.59
C ILE A 29 1.79 -4.52 9.69
N VAL A 30 2.39 -4.09 10.80
CA VAL A 30 2.72 -4.98 11.93
C VAL A 30 1.44 -5.49 12.61
N ALA A 31 0.46 -4.62 12.83
CA ALA A 31 -0.80 -5.00 13.46
C ALA A 31 -1.60 -6.02 12.64
N ASN A 32 -1.62 -5.85 11.31
CA ASN A 32 -2.37 -6.70 10.39
C ASN A 32 -1.55 -7.89 9.86
N ARG A 33 -0.24 -7.92 10.13
CA ARG A 33 0.72 -8.92 9.63
C ARG A 33 0.64 -9.14 8.12
N LYS A 34 0.39 -8.07 7.38
CA LYS A 34 0.31 -8.06 5.93
C LYS A 34 0.67 -6.69 5.39
N VAL A 35 1.17 -6.67 4.16
CA VAL A 35 1.36 -5.48 3.35
C VAL A 35 0.46 -5.58 2.14
N TRP A 36 0.08 -4.44 1.57
CA TRP A 36 -0.63 -4.39 0.30
C TRP A 36 0.32 -3.93 -0.79
N ILE A 37 0.20 -4.53 -1.96
CA ILE A 37 0.87 -4.10 -3.19
C ILE A 37 -0.17 -3.94 -4.30
N LEU A 38 0.22 -3.31 -5.41
CA LEU A 38 -0.52 -3.35 -6.65
C LEU A 38 0.11 -4.38 -7.58
N LYS A 39 -0.72 -5.15 -8.25
CA LYS A 39 -0.31 -6.13 -9.27
C LYS A 39 -1.23 -6.09 -10.47
N ASP A 40 -0.71 -6.46 -11.61
CA ASP A 40 -1.49 -6.76 -12.82
C ASP A 40 -1.32 -8.25 -13.19
N GLU A 41 -1.71 -8.64 -14.41
CA GLU A 41 -1.53 -9.99 -14.94
C GLU A 41 -0.05 -10.38 -15.14
N HIS A 42 0.86 -9.40 -15.20
CA HIS A 42 2.27 -9.57 -15.53
C HIS A 42 3.18 -9.54 -14.30
N GLY A 43 2.76 -8.98 -13.16
CA GLY A 43 3.52 -8.95 -11.93
C GLY A 43 3.11 -7.87 -10.95
N CYS A 44 3.98 -7.57 -9.98
CA CYS A 44 3.79 -6.42 -9.09
C CYS A 44 4.23 -5.12 -9.78
N VAL A 45 3.53 -4.03 -9.50
CA VAL A 45 3.93 -2.68 -9.95
C VAL A 45 5.32 -2.37 -9.38
N MET A 46 6.23 -1.92 -10.25
CA MET A 46 7.55 -1.45 -9.89
C MET A 46 7.70 0.02 -10.26
N LEU A 47 8.09 0.83 -9.28
CA LEU A 47 8.49 2.21 -9.48
C LEU A 47 9.99 2.24 -9.80
N ASN A 48 10.33 2.75 -10.97
CA ASN A 48 11.71 2.96 -11.37
C ASN A 48 12.17 4.30 -10.76
N THR A 49 13.15 4.26 -9.86
CA THR A 49 13.87 5.47 -9.43
C THR A 49 15.20 5.56 -10.19
N GLU A 50 15.91 6.69 -10.12
CA GLU A 50 17.17 6.87 -10.88
C GLU A 50 18.23 5.82 -10.52
N ASP A 51 18.18 5.28 -9.31
CA ASP A 51 19.18 4.36 -8.77
C ASP A 51 18.66 2.92 -8.55
N ASP A 52 17.36 2.73 -8.29
CA ASP A 52 16.81 1.43 -7.90
C ASP A 52 15.35 1.18 -8.36
N ASP A 53 15.03 -0.10 -8.60
CA ASP A 53 13.67 -0.60 -8.82
C ASP A 53 12.99 -0.90 -7.48
N CYS A 54 11.93 -0.17 -7.16
CA CYS A 54 11.24 -0.27 -5.88
C CYS A 54 9.79 -0.75 -6.04
N VAL A 55 9.35 -1.65 -5.17
CA VAL A 55 7.93 -2.05 -5.10
C VAL A 55 7.21 -1.15 -4.08
N PRO A 56 6.18 -0.39 -4.49
CA PRO A 56 5.39 0.39 -3.56
C PRO A 56 4.55 -0.55 -2.67
N VAL A 57 4.52 -0.24 -1.37
CA VAL A 57 3.75 -0.98 -0.38
C VAL A 57 2.82 -0.05 0.40
N TRP A 58 1.64 -0.55 0.73
CA TRP A 58 0.62 0.18 1.47
C TRP A 58 0.18 -0.55 2.74
N PRO A 59 -0.23 0.19 3.79
CA PRO A 59 -0.71 -0.41 5.02
C PRO A 59 -2.13 -0.97 4.92
N ASN A 60 -2.94 -0.43 4.00
CA ASN A 60 -4.35 -0.78 3.83
C ASN A 60 -4.70 -0.88 2.34
N GLU A 61 -5.75 -1.66 2.05
CA GLU A 61 -6.23 -1.91 0.68
C GLU A 61 -6.69 -0.61 0.01
N GLU A 62 -7.36 0.26 0.76
CA GLU A 62 -7.96 1.50 0.26
C GLU A 62 -6.89 2.44 -0.29
N PHE A 63 -5.70 2.49 0.32
CA PHE A 63 -4.60 3.32 -0.17
C PHE A 63 -4.00 2.75 -1.46
N ALA A 64 -3.86 1.42 -1.56
CA ALA A 64 -3.41 0.79 -2.80
C ALA A 64 -4.43 1.03 -3.93
N LYS A 65 -5.73 0.91 -3.66
CA LYS A 65 -6.81 1.20 -4.63
C LYS A 65 -6.80 2.64 -5.11
N GLN A 66 -6.52 3.61 -4.24
CA GLN A 66 -6.39 5.02 -4.66
C GLN A 66 -5.24 5.26 -5.63
N TRP A 67 -4.23 4.38 -5.60
CA TRP A 67 -3.10 4.44 -6.52
C TRP A 67 -3.38 3.74 -7.85
N ALA A 68 -4.31 2.79 -7.91
CA ALA A 68 -4.71 2.10 -9.16
C ALA A 68 -5.52 3.02 -10.10
N THR A 69 -4.87 4.06 -10.62
CA THR A 69 -5.45 5.06 -11.51
C THR A 69 -4.47 5.37 -12.64
N GLY A 70 -4.97 5.86 -13.79
CA GLY A 70 -4.12 6.18 -14.94
C GLY A 70 -3.44 4.93 -15.49
N ASP A 71 -2.10 4.94 -15.55
CA ASP A 71 -1.30 3.82 -16.08
C ASP A 71 -1.41 2.54 -15.23
N TRP A 72 -1.99 2.62 -14.04
CA TRP A 72 -2.19 1.48 -13.12
C TRP A 72 -3.68 1.16 -12.88
N GLU A 73 -4.58 1.63 -13.75
CA GLU A 73 -6.04 1.41 -13.60
C GLU A 73 -6.42 -0.08 -13.63
N GLU A 74 -5.67 -0.91 -14.36
CA GLU A 74 -5.87 -2.36 -14.42
C GLU A 74 -5.22 -3.11 -13.25
N CYS A 75 -4.48 -2.41 -12.38
CA CYS A 75 -3.82 -3.04 -11.24
C CYS A 75 -4.80 -3.28 -10.09
N GLU A 76 -4.74 -4.46 -9.50
CA GLU A 76 -5.52 -4.83 -8.33
C GLU A 76 -4.67 -4.85 -7.06
N PRO A 77 -5.22 -4.46 -5.90
CA PRO A 77 -4.53 -4.56 -4.63
C PRO A 77 -4.43 -6.02 -4.17
N GLU A 78 -3.21 -6.49 -3.89
CA GLU A 78 -2.97 -7.81 -3.32
C GLU A 78 -2.39 -7.71 -1.90
N ALA A 79 -2.99 -8.46 -0.98
CA ALA A 79 -2.47 -8.60 0.38
C ALA A 79 -1.39 -9.69 0.44
N ILE A 80 -0.17 -9.29 0.79
CA ILE A 80 0.95 -10.19 1.06
C ILE A 80 1.09 -10.34 2.57
N SER A 81 0.96 -11.57 3.07
CA SER A 81 1.20 -11.86 4.49
C SER A 81 2.69 -11.71 4.82
N LEU A 82 3.00 -11.10 5.97
CA LEU A 82 4.38 -11.06 6.48
C LEU A 82 4.93 -12.46 6.78
N ASN A 83 4.07 -13.45 7.03
CA ASN A 83 4.50 -14.83 7.24
C ASN A 83 4.91 -15.53 5.92
N LYS A 84 4.69 -14.92 4.75
CA LYS A 84 5.17 -15.43 3.46
C LYS A 84 6.61 -14.99 3.12
N TRP A 85 7.19 -14.06 3.88
CA TRP A 85 8.61 -13.73 3.76
C TRP A 85 9.44 -14.69 4.64
N HIS A 86 9.95 -15.75 4.01
CA HIS A 86 10.91 -16.70 4.59
C HIS A 86 12.24 -16.61 3.85
#